data_AF-A0A3M1TTT5-F1
#
_entry.id   AF-A0A3M1TTT5-F1
#
_cell.length_a   1.000
_cell.length_b   1.000
_cell.length_c   1.000
_cell.angle_alpha   90.00
_cell.angle_beta   90.00
_cell.angle_gamma   90.00
#
_symmetry.space_group_name_H-M   'P 1'
#
loop_
_entity.id
_entity.type
_entity.pdbx_description
1 polymer ?
#
loop_
_entity_poly.entity_id
_entity_poly.type
_entity_poly.pdbx_seq_one_letter_code
_entity_poly.pdbx_strand_id
1 'polypeptide(L)'
;MGRTLAAALAAVLAAGGSGCSSYDPGALARGEEFSVLEPLAGKGGRHRVLVAPVRDARGEAEPAELRSAMRLDAPALAAELRRALERVFPGGDEPSVEVADPTLPAAEQAWEGGYDLVLEARVRRWDAVFLDTNGWWLPNALFLAWYFWPIGPHWVIADELYGVDCDLELSLLSAGSERPLPLREPERRVRVRSLAPDEEESAGAADELLAPPRLALDDLDRGLDLFGTWTPGDLDEEQWSQVGTLLEPIARRHAAVRGAAAVAKAVARFDRLDEREKERLLAATHAVVVGVSAYAEPCAGADADAEAFAALLAGDVPALGPDGRPLDPQPPREERRWAPPKNVALLLNGQARCANVLEALERVAARAQPQDQVVFYFAGRGLRRSDGALALLPGGGDEQPLLLSDLAAALRRVPARRRLVVFDADFQAGARGVGPRSGPPAGWPEALRELFLADASAGALVVATSLAADEEAQADAGHGLLTRYLVEGLAGAADADADGLSYADLDRYLQERVVNYSEVACERPQRPRLLSLGPGERLR
;
A
#
# COMPACT_ATOMS: atom_id res chain seq x y z
N MET A 1 -25.95 -59.74 8.32
CA MET A 1 -26.37 -58.94 9.49
C MET A 1 -25.85 -57.49 9.48
N GLY A 2 -24.70 -57.16 8.88
CA GLY A 2 -24.17 -55.77 8.86
C GLY A 2 -24.88 -54.75 7.95
N ARG A 3 -25.42 -55.16 6.79
CA ARG A 3 -26.07 -54.23 5.84
C ARG A 3 -27.48 -53.79 6.26
N THR A 4 -28.17 -54.61 7.04
CA THR A 4 -29.51 -54.32 7.59
C THR A 4 -29.46 -53.38 8.80
N LEU A 5 -28.36 -53.39 9.56
CA LEU A 5 -28.17 -52.44 10.66
C LEU A 5 -27.89 -51.03 10.15
N ALA A 6 -27.05 -50.90 9.11
CA ALA A 6 -26.75 -49.61 8.48
C ALA A 6 -27.99 -48.98 7.80
N ALA A 7 -28.82 -49.80 7.15
CA ALA A 7 -30.08 -49.33 6.55
C ALA A 7 -31.15 -48.97 7.60
N ALA A 8 -31.19 -49.69 8.73
CA ALA A 8 -32.08 -49.37 9.85
C ALA A 8 -31.63 -48.10 10.60
N LEU A 9 -30.32 -47.86 10.78
CA LEU A 9 -29.80 -46.60 11.31
C LEU A 9 -30.11 -45.43 10.37
N ALA A 10 -29.92 -45.59 9.06
CA ALA A 10 -30.24 -44.55 8.08
C ALA A 10 -31.75 -44.21 8.04
N ALA A 11 -32.62 -45.19 8.25
CA ALA A 11 -34.07 -44.97 8.31
C ALA A 11 -34.54 -44.32 9.63
N VAL A 12 -33.86 -44.58 10.75
CA VAL A 12 -34.11 -43.90 12.04
C VAL A 12 -33.57 -42.46 12.00
N LEU A 13 -32.43 -42.22 11.36
CA LEU A 13 -31.87 -40.88 11.12
C LEU A 13 -32.73 -40.03 10.17
N ALA A 14 -33.48 -40.65 9.25
CA ALA A 14 -34.39 -39.96 8.33
C ALA A 14 -35.80 -39.71 8.90
N ALA A 15 -36.17 -40.35 10.02
CA ALA A 15 -37.53 -40.30 10.59
C ALA A 15 -37.63 -39.69 12.00
N GLY A 16 -36.51 -39.43 12.67
CA GLY A 16 -36.45 -38.71 13.95
C GLY A 16 -36.31 -37.20 13.74
N GLY A 17 -37.39 -36.54 13.32
CA GLY A 17 -37.44 -35.09 13.25
C GLY A 17 -37.39 -34.45 14.64
N SER A 18 -36.30 -33.74 14.92
CA SER A 18 -36.11 -32.58 15.80
C SER A 18 -34.82 -32.66 16.63
N GLY A 19 -33.67 -32.81 15.97
CA GLY A 19 -32.42 -32.21 16.44
C GLY A 19 -32.46 -30.74 16.04
N CYS A 20 -32.42 -29.82 17.01
CA CYS A 20 -32.63 -28.38 16.83
C CYS A 20 -31.36 -27.66 16.32
N SER A 21 -30.63 -28.27 15.40
CA SER A 21 -29.48 -27.61 14.77
C SER A 21 -29.95 -26.33 14.10
N SER A 22 -29.31 -25.21 14.45
CA SER A 22 -29.60 -23.91 13.83
C SER A 22 -28.78 -23.70 12.55
N TYR A 23 -28.02 -24.70 12.09
CA TYR A 23 -27.19 -24.60 10.90
C TYR A 23 -28.05 -24.72 9.63
N ASP A 24 -28.21 -23.61 8.91
CA ASP A 24 -28.87 -23.57 7.60
C ASP A 24 -27.84 -23.29 6.48
N PRO A 25 -27.34 -24.31 5.78
CA PRO A 25 -26.44 -24.11 4.63
C PRO A 25 -27.14 -23.38 3.47
N GLY A 26 -28.47 -23.42 3.41
CA GLY A 26 -29.27 -22.67 2.45
C GLY A 26 -29.24 -21.16 2.72
N ALA A 27 -29.28 -20.73 3.98
CA ALA A 27 -29.12 -19.31 4.35
C ALA A 27 -27.76 -18.78 3.90
N LEU A 28 -26.72 -19.58 4.11
CA LEU A 28 -25.39 -19.30 3.57
C LEU A 28 -25.42 -19.20 2.04
N ALA A 29 -26.12 -20.06 1.31
CA ALA A 29 -26.20 -19.92 -0.15
C ALA A 29 -26.95 -18.65 -0.61
N ARG A 30 -27.95 -18.18 0.15
CA ARG A 30 -28.80 -17.02 -0.21
C ARG A 30 -28.08 -15.67 -0.06
N GLY A 31 -27.13 -15.54 0.87
CA GLY A 31 -26.35 -14.30 1.04
C GLY A 31 -27.16 -13.13 1.59
N GLU A 32 -28.18 -13.40 2.39
CA GLU A 32 -29.07 -12.40 2.98
C GLU A 32 -28.31 -11.40 3.86
N GLU A 33 -27.19 -11.81 4.45
CA GLU A 33 -26.34 -10.97 5.29
C GLU A 33 -25.68 -9.83 4.53
N PHE A 34 -25.61 -9.88 3.19
CA PHE A 34 -25.12 -8.75 2.39
C PHE A 34 -26.17 -7.64 2.22
N SER A 35 -27.45 -7.88 2.53
CA SER A 35 -28.51 -6.90 2.30
C SER A 35 -28.44 -5.69 3.24
N VAL A 36 -27.68 -5.80 4.33
CA VAL A 36 -27.44 -4.71 5.29
C VAL A 36 -26.42 -3.68 4.77
N LEU A 37 -25.69 -4.01 3.70
CA LEU A 37 -24.72 -3.11 3.08
C LEU A 37 -25.41 -2.19 2.09
N GLU A 38 -25.31 -0.90 2.35
CA GLU A 38 -25.80 0.15 1.46
C GLU A 38 -24.69 0.62 0.51
N PRO A 39 -25.02 0.92 -0.76
CA PRO A 39 -24.06 1.49 -1.70
C PRO A 39 -23.65 2.91 -1.26
N LEU A 40 -22.36 3.23 -1.44
CA LEU A 40 -21.85 4.58 -1.23
C LEU A 40 -22.47 5.55 -2.24
N ALA A 41 -23.13 6.59 -1.74
CA ALA A 41 -23.66 7.66 -2.57
C ALA A 41 -22.54 8.59 -3.08
N GLY A 42 -22.76 9.20 -4.25
CA GLY A 42 -21.90 10.28 -4.75
C GLY A 42 -20.61 9.80 -5.44
N LYS A 43 -19.50 10.51 -5.22
CA LYS A 43 -18.20 10.21 -5.85
C LYS A 43 -17.53 8.98 -5.23
N GLY A 44 -17.65 8.76 -3.92
CA GLY A 44 -17.07 7.61 -3.23
C GLY A 44 -17.54 6.25 -3.73
N GLY A 45 -18.78 6.14 -4.21
CA GLY A 45 -19.30 4.90 -4.81
C GLY A 45 -18.70 4.56 -6.19
N ARG A 46 -17.91 5.47 -6.78
CA ARG A 46 -17.27 5.27 -8.10
C ARG A 46 -15.86 4.70 -7.99
N HIS A 47 -15.31 4.58 -6.78
CA HIS A 47 -13.99 4.03 -6.60
C HIS A 47 -13.94 2.57 -7.04
N ARG A 48 -12.89 2.23 -7.77
CA ARG A 48 -12.55 0.85 -8.10
C ARG A 48 -11.57 0.31 -7.06
N VAL A 49 -11.88 -0.85 -6.49
CA VAL A 49 -11.13 -1.44 -5.37
C VAL A 49 -10.57 -2.80 -5.77
N LEU A 50 -9.27 -2.98 -5.62
CA LEU A 50 -8.64 -4.28 -5.76
C LEU A 50 -8.43 -4.91 -4.38
N VAL A 51 -8.96 -6.11 -4.15
CA VAL A 51 -8.76 -6.87 -2.92
C VAL A 51 -7.46 -7.67 -3.04
N ALA A 52 -6.48 -7.34 -2.21
CA ALA A 52 -5.22 -8.09 -2.15
C ALA A 52 -5.44 -9.48 -1.52
N PRO A 53 -4.55 -10.45 -1.76
CA PRO A 53 -4.62 -11.75 -1.11
C PRO A 53 -4.58 -11.59 0.41
N VAL A 54 -5.50 -12.28 1.10
CA VAL A 54 -5.57 -12.24 2.57
C VAL A 54 -4.33 -12.88 3.15
N ARG A 55 -3.65 -12.17 4.07
CA ARG A 55 -2.46 -12.68 4.76
C ARG A 55 -2.85 -13.32 6.09
N ASP A 56 -2.24 -14.46 6.38
CA ASP A 56 -2.35 -15.11 7.69
C ASP A 56 -1.26 -14.57 8.61
N ALA A 57 -1.67 -13.82 9.65
CA ALA A 57 -0.78 -13.23 10.65
C ALA A 57 -1.02 -13.82 12.06
N ARG A 58 -1.66 -15.00 12.15
CA ARG A 58 -1.99 -15.66 13.42
C ARG A 58 -0.74 -16.03 14.24
N GLY A 59 0.40 -16.24 13.59
CA GLY A 59 1.69 -16.55 14.25
C GLY A 59 2.45 -15.33 14.80
N GLU A 60 1.97 -14.10 14.55
CA GLU A 60 2.56 -12.86 15.06
C GLU A 60 1.84 -12.33 16.31
N ALA A 61 0.74 -12.98 16.73
CA ALA A 61 -0.04 -12.59 17.89
C ALA A 61 0.54 -13.14 19.21
N GLU A 62 0.28 -12.44 20.32
CA GLU A 62 0.52 -12.97 21.68
C GLU A 62 -0.10 -14.38 21.80
N PRO A 63 0.60 -15.35 22.42
CA PRO A 63 0.18 -16.74 22.50
C PRO A 63 -1.02 -16.89 23.47
N ALA A 64 -2.20 -16.47 23.04
CA ALA A 64 -3.43 -17.10 23.51
C ALA A 64 -3.50 -18.47 22.85
N GLU A 65 -3.89 -19.50 23.59
CA GLU A 65 -4.08 -20.86 23.08
C GLU A 65 -5.10 -20.86 21.94
N LEU A 66 -4.64 -20.66 20.70
CA LEU A 66 -5.42 -20.86 19.50
C LEU A 66 -5.72 -22.36 19.44
N ARG A 67 -6.98 -22.72 19.66
CA ARG A 67 -7.45 -24.11 19.48
C ARG A 67 -7.31 -24.53 18.02
N SER A 68 -7.19 -23.55 17.12
CA SER A 68 -7.00 -23.74 15.67
C SER A 68 -8.14 -24.57 15.06
N ALA A 69 -9.33 -24.48 15.67
CA ALA A 69 -10.49 -25.25 15.27
C ALA A 69 -10.96 -24.85 13.87
N MET A 70 -10.85 -23.56 13.53
CA MET A 70 -11.17 -23.04 12.20
C MET A 70 -9.94 -22.95 11.30
N ARG A 71 -9.98 -23.67 10.17
CA ARG A 71 -9.00 -23.53 9.08
C ARG A 71 -9.30 -22.28 8.27
N LEU A 72 -8.33 -21.39 8.13
CA LEU A 72 -8.48 -20.19 7.30
C LEU A 72 -8.43 -20.55 5.81
N ASP A 73 -9.51 -20.32 5.08
CA ASP A 73 -9.52 -20.30 3.61
C ASP A 73 -9.36 -18.84 3.13
N ALA A 74 -8.11 -18.41 2.99
CA ALA A 74 -7.75 -17.05 2.58
C ALA A 74 -8.32 -16.67 1.20
N PRO A 75 -8.23 -17.51 0.15
CA PRO A 75 -8.89 -17.25 -1.13
C PRO A 75 -10.40 -17.08 -1.02
N ALA A 76 -11.09 -17.93 -0.25
CA ALA A 76 -12.53 -17.78 -0.05
C ALA A 76 -12.85 -16.47 0.68
N LEU A 77 -12.06 -16.08 1.70
CA LEU A 77 -12.27 -14.81 2.43
C LEU A 77 -12.07 -13.60 1.53
N ALA A 78 -11.06 -13.61 0.65
CA ALA A 78 -10.90 -12.57 -0.37
C ALA A 78 -12.12 -12.50 -1.31
N ALA A 79 -12.66 -13.65 -1.72
CA ALA A 79 -13.85 -13.70 -2.57
C ALA A 79 -15.12 -13.17 -1.89
N GLU A 80 -15.30 -13.44 -0.59
CA GLU A 80 -16.43 -12.87 0.18
C GLU A 80 -16.24 -11.37 0.43
N LEU A 81 -15.02 -10.90 0.71
CA LEU A 81 -14.72 -9.46 0.78
C LEU A 81 -15.06 -8.76 -0.53
N ARG A 82 -14.65 -9.33 -1.67
CA ARG A 82 -15.03 -8.83 -3.01
C ARG A 82 -16.54 -8.72 -3.15
N ARG A 83 -17.30 -9.78 -2.86
CA ARG A 83 -18.78 -9.79 -2.93
C ARG A 83 -19.42 -8.74 -2.02
N ALA A 84 -18.92 -8.57 -0.80
CA ALA A 84 -19.41 -7.57 0.14
C ALA A 84 -19.15 -6.14 -0.39
N LEU A 85 -17.95 -5.89 -0.90
CA LEU A 85 -17.55 -4.59 -1.45
C LEU A 85 -18.29 -4.25 -2.74
N GLU A 86 -18.66 -5.23 -3.59
CA GLU A 86 -19.49 -5.00 -4.78
C GLU A 86 -20.85 -4.35 -4.43
N ARG A 87 -21.36 -4.57 -3.21
CA ARG A 87 -22.57 -3.89 -2.72
C ARG A 87 -22.31 -2.43 -2.35
N VAL A 88 -21.13 -2.15 -1.80
CA VAL A 88 -20.71 -0.82 -1.36
C VAL A 88 -20.30 0.06 -2.55
N PHE A 89 -19.60 -0.53 -3.52
CA PHE A 89 -19.11 0.12 -4.74
C PHE A 89 -19.85 -0.50 -5.93
N PRO A 90 -21.11 -0.12 -6.20
CA PRO A 90 -21.84 -0.67 -7.33
C PRO A 90 -21.14 -0.27 -8.64
N GLY A 91 -20.61 -1.27 -9.35
CA GLY A 91 -19.97 -1.07 -10.65
C GLY A 91 -20.95 -0.56 -11.71
N GLY A 92 -20.40 0.08 -12.74
CA GLY A 92 -21.12 0.37 -13.98
C GLY A 92 -21.07 -0.83 -14.92
N ASP A 93 -20.67 -0.60 -16.18
CA ASP A 93 -20.45 -1.69 -17.15
C ASP A 93 -19.18 -2.50 -16.87
N GLU A 94 -18.23 -1.95 -16.11
CA GLU A 94 -16.99 -2.62 -15.67
C GLU A 94 -17.04 -2.97 -14.17
N PRO A 95 -16.40 -4.07 -13.76
CA PRO A 95 -16.31 -4.45 -12.36
C PRO A 95 -15.56 -3.38 -11.56
N SER A 96 -16.21 -2.88 -10.51
CA SER A 96 -15.65 -1.96 -9.54
C SER A 96 -14.77 -2.67 -8.52
N VAL A 97 -14.93 -3.98 -8.32
CA VAL A 97 -14.19 -4.72 -7.31
C VAL A 97 -13.71 -6.07 -7.85
N GLU A 98 -12.40 -6.31 -7.76
CA GLU A 98 -11.77 -7.58 -8.15
C GLU A 98 -10.80 -8.08 -7.07
N VAL A 99 -10.37 -9.34 -7.18
CA VAL A 99 -9.33 -9.92 -6.34
C VAL A 99 -8.05 -9.98 -7.15
N ALA A 100 -6.96 -9.48 -6.57
CA ALA A 100 -5.64 -9.49 -7.21
C ALA A 100 -5.12 -10.93 -7.43
N ASP A 101 -4.34 -11.12 -8.49
CA ASP A 101 -3.56 -12.34 -8.67
C ASP A 101 -2.54 -12.47 -7.51
N PRO A 102 -2.51 -13.59 -6.78
CA PRO A 102 -1.62 -13.77 -5.65
C PRO A 102 -0.14 -13.86 -6.02
N THR A 103 0.20 -14.03 -7.30
CA THR A 103 1.58 -14.16 -7.80
C THR A 103 2.25 -12.81 -8.08
N LEU A 104 1.48 -11.72 -8.13
CA LEU A 104 1.97 -10.38 -8.48
C LEU A 104 1.66 -9.38 -7.36
N PRO A 105 2.43 -8.27 -7.24
CA PRO A 105 2.13 -7.22 -6.26
C PRO A 105 0.76 -6.58 -6.51
N ALA A 106 -0.11 -6.55 -5.51
CA ALA A 106 -1.47 -6.00 -5.65
C ALA A 106 -1.48 -4.50 -6.01
N ALA A 107 -0.52 -3.72 -5.49
CA ALA A 107 -0.42 -2.29 -5.80
C ALA A 107 -0.05 -2.00 -7.27
N GLU A 108 0.75 -2.86 -7.90
CA GLU A 108 1.12 -2.75 -9.31
C GLU A 108 -0.06 -3.14 -10.19
N GLN A 109 -0.70 -4.28 -9.90
CA GLN A 109 -1.92 -4.72 -10.58
C GLN A 109 -3.04 -3.69 -10.49
N ALA A 110 -3.24 -3.08 -9.32
CA ALA A 110 -4.25 -2.05 -9.12
C ALA A 110 -3.98 -0.84 -10.01
N TRP A 111 -2.74 -0.36 -10.04
CA TRP A 111 -2.36 0.76 -10.88
C TRP A 111 -2.54 0.46 -12.37
N GLU A 112 -2.04 -0.67 -12.85
CA GLU A 112 -2.15 -1.06 -14.27
C GLU A 112 -3.59 -1.34 -14.70
N GLY A 113 -4.40 -1.92 -13.80
CA GLY A 113 -5.82 -2.20 -14.01
C GLY A 113 -6.73 -0.98 -13.88
N GLY A 114 -6.18 0.20 -13.50
CA GLY A 114 -6.95 1.42 -13.30
C GLY A 114 -7.87 1.37 -12.08
N TYR A 115 -7.48 0.64 -11.04
CA TYR A 115 -8.12 0.64 -9.73
C TYR A 115 -7.64 1.84 -8.91
N ASP A 116 -8.51 2.41 -8.09
CA ASP A 116 -8.19 3.57 -7.26
C ASP A 116 -7.61 3.14 -5.90
N LEU A 117 -8.09 2.02 -5.36
CA LEU A 117 -7.82 1.59 -3.99
C LEU A 117 -7.39 0.12 -3.94
N VAL A 118 -6.54 -0.22 -2.97
CA VAL A 118 -6.14 -1.59 -2.65
C VAL A 118 -6.56 -1.91 -1.22
N LEU A 119 -7.36 -2.95 -1.03
CA LEU A 119 -7.69 -3.48 0.29
C LEU A 119 -6.72 -4.60 0.66
N GLU A 120 -5.87 -4.37 1.66
CA GLU A 120 -5.14 -5.43 2.34
C GLU A 120 -5.89 -5.89 3.58
N ALA A 121 -5.95 -7.20 3.80
CA ALA A 121 -6.56 -7.80 4.97
C ALA A 121 -5.60 -8.82 5.60
N ARG A 122 -5.37 -8.70 6.91
CA ARG A 122 -4.50 -9.60 7.69
C ARG A 122 -5.29 -10.24 8.81
N VAL A 123 -5.30 -11.57 8.83
CA VAL A 123 -6.03 -12.34 9.84
C VAL A 123 -5.14 -12.49 11.08
N ARG A 124 -5.55 -11.86 12.20
CA ARG A 124 -4.85 -11.94 13.49
C ARG A 124 -5.39 -13.04 14.37
N ARG A 125 -6.71 -13.26 14.33
CA ARG A 125 -7.41 -14.34 15.04
C ARG A 125 -8.50 -14.94 14.15
N TRP A 126 -8.62 -16.26 14.17
CA TRP A 126 -9.60 -17.00 13.37
C TRP A 126 -9.91 -18.32 14.06
N ASP A 127 -10.87 -18.31 14.98
CA ASP A 127 -11.17 -19.51 15.77
C ASP A 127 -12.65 -19.65 16.12
N ALA A 128 -13.04 -20.88 16.45
CA ALA A 128 -14.34 -21.21 17.03
C ALA A 128 -14.26 -21.18 18.56
N VAL A 129 -15.37 -20.81 19.19
CA VAL A 129 -15.46 -20.71 20.65
C VAL A 129 -16.72 -21.39 21.14
N PHE A 130 -16.62 -22.13 22.23
CA PHE A 130 -17.78 -22.62 22.98
C PHE A 130 -18.35 -21.46 23.79
N LEU A 131 -19.67 -21.29 23.77
CA LEU A 131 -20.37 -20.20 24.46
C LEU A 131 -21.13 -20.71 25.67
N ASP A 132 -22.02 -21.68 25.47
CA ASP A 132 -22.91 -22.20 26.52
C ASP A 132 -23.61 -23.49 26.04
N THR A 133 -24.55 -24.01 26.83
CA THR A 133 -25.49 -25.06 26.44
C THR A 133 -26.93 -24.53 26.50
N ASN A 134 -27.81 -24.96 25.58
CA ASN A 134 -29.19 -24.46 25.51
C ASN A 134 -30.22 -25.28 26.32
N GLY A 135 -29.80 -26.08 27.32
CA GLY A 135 -30.67 -27.02 28.03
C GLY A 135 -30.14 -27.53 29.37
N TRP A 136 -30.80 -28.55 29.95
CA TRP A 136 -30.37 -29.21 31.18
C TRP A 136 -29.29 -30.26 30.86
N TRP A 137 -28.05 -30.00 31.26
CA TRP A 137 -26.96 -30.96 31.07
C TRP A 137 -27.01 -32.06 32.15
N LEU A 138 -27.40 -33.28 31.76
CA LEU A 138 -27.10 -34.50 32.53
C LEU A 138 -25.85 -35.17 31.94
N PRO A 139 -24.87 -35.60 32.74
CA PRO A 139 -23.68 -36.28 32.23
C PRO A 139 -24.08 -37.44 31.32
N ASN A 140 -23.56 -37.44 30.10
CA ASN A 140 -23.90 -38.38 29.03
C ASN A 140 -23.31 -39.79 29.26
N ALA A 141 -23.22 -40.24 30.52
CA ALA A 141 -22.58 -41.47 30.99
C ALA A 141 -23.25 -42.77 30.48
N LEU A 142 -24.32 -42.64 29.70
CA LEU A 142 -25.19 -43.74 29.27
C LEU A 142 -25.61 -43.60 27.79
N PHE A 143 -24.79 -42.97 26.94
CA PHE A 143 -25.05 -42.73 25.50
C PHE A 143 -25.76 -43.89 24.76
N LEU A 144 -25.37 -45.15 25.03
CA LEU A 144 -26.00 -46.35 24.46
C LEU A 144 -27.34 -46.77 25.11
N ALA A 145 -27.62 -46.39 26.35
CA ALA A 145 -28.89 -46.72 27.00
C ALA A 145 -30.04 -45.81 26.54
N TRP A 146 -29.75 -44.58 26.12
CA TRP A 146 -30.77 -43.57 25.78
C TRP A 146 -31.31 -43.70 24.36
N TYR A 147 -30.45 -43.99 23.37
CA TYR A 147 -30.87 -44.11 21.96
C TYR A 147 -31.70 -45.38 21.68
N PHE A 148 -31.54 -46.41 22.52
CA PHE A 148 -32.20 -47.71 22.36
C PHE A 148 -33.38 -47.94 23.33
N TRP A 149 -33.72 -46.95 24.16
CA TRP A 149 -34.86 -47.03 25.09
C TRP A 149 -36.04 -46.16 24.61
N PRO A 150 -37.22 -46.73 24.33
CA PRO A 150 -38.34 -46.03 23.68
C PRO A 150 -39.11 -45.03 24.57
N ILE A 151 -38.54 -44.57 25.69
CA ILE A 151 -39.25 -43.75 26.70
C ILE A 151 -38.40 -42.54 27.17
N GLY A 152 -37.26 -42.25 26.53
CA GLY A 152 -36.41 -41.10 26.88
C GLY A 152 -36.81 -39.81 26.14
N PRO A 153 -36.83 -38.64 26.80
CA PRO A 153 -37.08 -37.37 26.15
C PRO A 153 -35.86 -36.95 25.30
N HIS A 154 -35.79 -37.47 24.08
CA HIS A 154 -34.80 -37.10 23.05
C HIS A 154 -34.77 -35.59 22.75
N TRP A 155 -35.87 -34.88 23.01
CA TRP A 155 -36.02 -33.41 23.01
C TRP A 155 -35.45 -32.67 24.25
N VAL A 156 -34.70 -33.34 25.16
CA VAL A 156 -34.09 -32.76 26.38
C VAL A 156 -32.56 -32.80 26.34
N ILE A 157 -31.96 -33.25 25.23
CA ILE A 157 -30.51 -33.23 25.05
C ILE A 157 -30.09 -31.76 24.85
N ALA A 158 -29.13 -31.29 25.65
CA ALA A 158 -28.64 -29.92 25.55
C ALA A 158 -27.75 -29.79 24.31
N ASP A 159 -28.12 -28.93 23.36
CA ASP A 159 -27.23 -28.58 22.27
C ASP A 159 -26.13 -27.66 22.82
N GLU A 160 -24.93 -27.83 22.28
CA GLU A 160 -23.84 -26.93 22.58
C GLU A 160 -23.94 -25.71 21.67
N LEU A 161 -23.84 -24.53 22.28
CA LEU A 161 -23.85 -23.26 21.59
C LEU A 161 -22.41 -22.83 21.32
N TYR A 162 -22.09 -22.69 20.05
CA TYR A 162 -20.79 -22.21 19.60
C TYR A 162 -20.91 -20.86 18.92
N GLY A 163 -19.78 -20.18 18.81
CA GLY A 163 -19.64 -18.99 18.00
C GLY A 163 -18.22 -18.82 17.51
N VAL A 164 -17.90 -17.61 17.11
CA VAL A 164 -16.61 -17.28 16.49
C VAL A 164 -15.90 -16.19 17.29
N ASP A 165 -14.57 -16.24 17.26
CA ASP A 165 -13.68 -15.15 17.67
C ASP A 165 -12.68 -14.89 16.54
N CYS A 166 -13.00 -13.90 15.73
CA CYS A 166 -12.22 -13.49 14.56
C CYS A 166 -11.79 -12.03 14.70
N ASP A 167 -10.54 -11.75 14.33
CA ASP A 167 -9.96 -10.41 14.31
C ASP A 167 -9.22 -10.22 12.98
N LEU A 168 -9.77 -9.36 12.14
CA LEU A 168 -9.27 -9.01 10.82
C LEU A 168 -8.73 -7.58 10.86
N GLU A 169 -7.44 -7.42 10.58
CA GLU A 169 -6.79 -6.13 10.43
C GLU A 169 -6.87 -5.67 8.96
N LEU A 170 -7.51 -4.54 8.72
CA LEU A 170 -7.70 -3.95 7.39
C LEU A 170 -6.75 -2.78 7.16
N SER A 171 -6.26 -2.65 5.93
CA SER A 171 -5.55 -1.48 5.43
C SER A 171 -6.07 -1.14 4.03
N LEU A 172 -6.46 0.12 3.83
CA LEU A 172 -6.96 0.60 2.54
C LEU A 172 -5.95 1.57 1.96
N LEU A 173 -5.27 1.18 0.89
CA LEU A 173 -4.20 1.96 0.27
C LEU A 173 -4.72 2.65 -1.00
N SER A 174 -4.19 3.82 -1.32
CA SER A 174 -4.32 4.41 -2.67
C SER A 174 -3.46 3.62 -3.65
N ALA A 175 -4.02 3.21 -4.80
CA ALA A 175 -3.26 2.49 -5.81
C ALA A 175 -2.11 3.33 -6.39
N GLY A 176 -2.29 4.64 -6.49
CA GLY A 176 -1.30 5.56 -7.05
C GLY A 176 -0.13 5.87 -6.11
N SER A 177 -0.40 6.14 -4.83
CA SER A 177 0.63 6.54 -3.88
C SER A 177 1.10 5.43 -2.94
N GLU A 178 0.35 4.32 -2.88
CA GLU A 178 0.48 3.24 -1.89
C GLU A 178 0.30 3.70 -0.43
N ARG A 179 -0.20 4.92 -0.22
CA ARG A 179 -0.43 5.46 1.12
C ARG A 179 -1.76 4.97 1.68
N PRO A 180 -1.82 4.64 2.99
CA PRO A 180 -3.04 4.26 3.65
C PRO A 180 -3.98 5.45 3.78
N LEU A 181 -5.24 5.21 3.45
CA LEU A 181 -6.33 6.09 3.79
C LEU A 181 -6.54 6.05 5.32
N PRO A 182 -7.02 7.15 5.92
CA PRO A 182 -7.17 7.25 7.37
C PRO A 182 -8.34 6.39 7.89
N LEU A 183 -8.03 5.14 8.26
CA LEU A 183 -8.91 4.26 9.03
C LEU A 183 -8.79 4.58 10.52
N ARG A 184 -9.91 4.56 11.24
CA ARG A 184 -9.90 4.59 12.71
C ARG A 184 -9.75 3.16 13.24
N GLU A 185 -9.29 3.00 14.48
CA GLU A 185 -9.16 1.70 15.15
C GLU A 185 -10.36 0.74 14.95
N PRO A 186 -11.64 1.13 15.12
CA PRO A 186 -12.77 0.23 14.88
C PRO A 186 -12.97 -0.19 13.42
N GLU A 187 -12.44 0.56 12.45
CA GLU A 187 -12.48 0.21 11.03
C GLU A 187 -11.26 -0.61 10.63
N ARG A 188 -10.12 -0.35 11.28
CA ARG A 188 -8.88 -1.08 11.08
C ARG A 188 -8.95 -2.48 11.68
N ARG A 189 -9.57 -2.66 12.85
CA ARG A 189 -9.69 -3.94 13.56
C ARG A 189 -11.13 -4.43 13.50
N VAL A 190 -11.44 -5.17 12.46
CA VAL A 190 -12.77 -5.78 12.27
C VAL A 190 -12.86 -7.05 13.08
N ARG A 191 -13.55 -6.95 14.21
CA ARG A 191 -13.77 -8.07 15.13
C ARG A 191 -15.15 -8.68 14.92
N VAL A 192 -15.21 -10.01 14.91
CA VAL A 192 -16.45 -10.78 14.99
C VAL A 192 -16.30 -11.70 16.19
N ARG A 193 -16.91 -11.32 17.32
CA ARG A 193 -16.78 -12.04 18.59
C ARG A 193 -18.14 -12.41 19.13
N SER A 194 -18.33 -13.69 19.44
CA SER A 194 -19.60 -14.22 19.94
C SER A 194 -19.63 -14.34 21.47
N LEU A 195 -18.44 -14.34 22.07
CA LEU A 195 -18.22 -14.19 23.51
C LEU A 195 -18.71 -12.80 23.97
N ALA A 196 -19.22 -12.73 25.20
CA ALA A 196 -19.62 -11.46 25.78
C ALA A 196 -18.39 -10.53 25.88
N PRO A 197 -18.50 -9.26 25.47
CA PRO A 197 -17.42 -8.30 25.67
C PRO A 197 -17.19 -8.09 27.18
N ASP A 198 -15.94 -7.84 27.59
CA ASP A 198 -15.64 -7.40 28.95
C ASP A 198 -16.39 -6.08 29.27
N GLU A 199 -16.59 -5.74 30.55
CA GLU A 199 -17.33 -4.54 30.98
C GLU A 199 -16.77 -3.23 30.36
N GLU A 200 -15.48 -3.19 30.03
CA GLU A 200 -14.80 -2.06 29.37
C GLU A 200 -15.04 -1.98 27.84
N GLU A 201 -15.32 -3.09 27.15
CA GLU A 201 -15.56 -3.14 25.68
C GLU A 201 -17.04 -2.86 25.30
N SER A 202 -17.95 -2.89 26.27
CA SER A 202 -19.41 -2.77 26.05
C SER A 202 -19.86 -1.40 25.52
N ALA A 203 -19.04 -0.35 25.62
CA ALA A 203 -19.38 0.98 25.12
C ALA A 203 -19.38 1.09 23.57
N GLY A 204 -18.79 0.13 22.86
CA GLY A 204 -18.73 0.09 21.38
C GLY A 204 -19.69 -0.90 20.72
N ALA A 205 -20.33 -1.80 21.48
CA ALA A 205 -21.15 -2.90 20.98
C ALA A 205 -22.54 -2.47 20.44
N ALA A 206 -22.93 -1.21 20.63
CA ALA A 206 -24.26 -0.71 20.22
C ALA A 206 -24.40 -0.43 18.70
N ASP A 207 -23.31 -0.49 17.91
CA ASP A 207 -23.27 -0.19 16.47
C ASP A 207 -22.88 -1.42 15.63
N GLU A 208 -23.22 -2.63 16.08
CA GLU A 208 -22.95 -3.86 15.33
C GLU A 208 -23.97 -4.07 14.20
N LEU A 209 -23.50 -3.94 12.95
CA LEU A 209 -24.30 -4.08 11.71
C LEU A 209 -24.98 -5.46 11.56
N LEU A 210 -24.35 -6.49 12.12
CA LEU A 210 -24.85 -7.87 12.18
C LEU A 210 -24.51 -8.42 13.57
N ALA A 211 -25.46 -9.09 14.21
CA ALA A 211 -25.18 -9.82 15.44
C ALA A 211 -24.08 -10.89 15.19
N PRO A 212 -23.18 -11.14 16.16
CA PRO A 212 -22.15 -12.15 16.00
C PRO A 212 -22.80 -13.55 15.92
N PRO A 213 -22.28 -14.44 15.07
CA PRO A 213 -22.95 -15.69 14.78
C PRO A 213 -22.92 -16.62 16.00
N ARG A 214 -24.08 -17.18 16.33
CA ARG A 214 -24.23 -18.19 17.37
C ARG A 214 -24.93 -19.41 16.77
N LEU A 215 -24.31 -20.56 16.89
CA LEU A 215 -24.74 -21.80 16.25
C LEU A 215 -24.96 -22.87 17.30
N ALA A 216 -26.20 -23.34 17.43
CA ALA A 216 -26.52 -24.51 18.23
C ALA A 216 -26.22 -25.75 17.39
N LEU A 217 -25.32 -26.60 17.87
CA LEU A 217 -24.90 -27.83 17.21
C LEU A 217 -25.21 -29.02 18.10
N ASP A 218 -25.78 -30.07 17.50
CA ASP A 218 -26.02 -31.33 18.17
C ASP A 218 -24.80 -32.27 18.07
N ASP A 219 -24.89 -33.44 18.72
CA ASP A 219 -23.82 -34.45 18.75
C ASP A 219 -23.51 -35.06 17.37
N LEU A 220 -24.43 -35.00 16.41
CA LEU A 220 -24.20 -35.46 15.04
C LEU A 220 -23.41 -34.42 14.25
N ASP A 221 -23.71 -33.14 14.49
CA ASP A 221 -23.08 -32.00 13.82
C ASP A 221 -21.64 -31.73 14.28
N ARG A 222 -21.33 -31.93 15.56
CA ARG A 222 -19.97 -31.69 16.13
C ARG A 222 -19.05 -32.91 16.12
N GLY A 223 -19.59 -34.09 15.81
CA GLY A 223 -18.85 -35.36 15.77
C GLY A 223 -19.24 -36.30 16.92
N LEU A 224 -19.49 -37.58 16.57
CA LEU A 224 -20.02 -38.59 17.47
C LEU A 224 -19.09 -38.86 18.65
N ASP A 225 -19.56 -38.54 19.85
CA ASP A 225 -18.87 -38.84 21.08
C ASP A 225 -19.36 -40.15 21.69
N LEU A 226 -18.76 -41.27 21.27
CA LEU A 226 -19.16 -42.62 21.70
C LEU A 226 -18.92 -42.90 23.19
N PHE A 227 -18.03 -42.14 23.85
CA PHE A 227 -17.65 -42.36 25.25
C PHE A 227 -18.13 -41.26 26.20
N GLY A 228 -18.72 -40.20 25.64
CA GLY A 228 -19.36 -39.13 26.36
C GLY A 228 -18.36 -38.10 26.88
N THR A 229 -18.60 -36.85 26.51
CA THR A 229 -17.94 -35.68 27.05
C THR A 229 -18.54 -35.45 28.44
N TRP A 230 -17.70 -35.55 29.47
CA TRP A 230 -18.11 -35.31 30.85
C TRP A 230 -18.19 -33.81 31.19
N THR A 231 -17.82 -32.93 30.26
CA THR A 231 -17.86 -31.47 30.41
C THR A 231 -18.27 -30.85 29.07
N PRO A 232 -19.28 -29.95 29.02
CA PRO A 232 -19.61 -29.21 27.80
C PRO A 232 -18.40 -28.45 27.24
N GLY A 233 -18.25 -28.45 25.92
CA GLY A 233 -17.15 -27.73 25.24
C GLY A 233 -15.76 -28.37 25.38
N ASP A 234 -15.65 -29.54 26.02
CA ASP A 234 -14.41 -30.33 26.15
C ASP A 234 -14.25 -31.30 24.97
N LEU A 235 -14.29 -30.73 23.76
CA LEU A 235 -14.17 -31.50 22.51
C LEU A 235 -12.71 -31.88 22.21
N ASP A 236 -12.54 -33.02 21.53
CA ASP A 236 -11.25 -33.37 20.92
C ASP A 236 -10.95 -32.54 19.66
N GLU A 237 -9.75 -32.72 19.10
CA GLU A 237 -9.28 -31.98 17.92
C GLU A 237 -10.12 -32.23 16.67
N GLU A 238 -10.62 -33.46 16.47
CA GLU A 238 -11.44 -33.82 15.31
C GLU A 238 -12.83 -33.16 15.39
N GLN A 239 -13.43 -33.19 16.58
CA GLN A 239 -14.70 -32.52 16.87
C GLN A 239 -14.57 -31.00 16.74
N TRP A 240 -13.51 -30.39 17.27
CA TRP A 240 -13.24 -28.96 17.06
C TRP A 240 -13.05 -28.62 15.57
N SER A 241 -12.37 -29.48 14.81
CA SER A 241 -12.23 -29.30 13.36
C SER A 241 -13.58 -29.39 12.63
N GLN A 242 -14.51 -30.23 13.10
CA GLN A 242 -15.85 -30.34 12.53
C GLN A 242 -16.69 -29.09 12.82
N VAL A 243 -16.72 -28.65 14.08
CA VAL A 243 -17.36 -27.39 14.50
C VAL A 243 -16.81 -26.20 13.72
N GLY A 244 -15.47 -26.14 13.57
CA GLY A 244 -14.80 -25.11 12.79
C GLY A 244 -15.20 -25.13 11.31
N THR A 245 -15.40 -26.30 10.71
CA THR A 245 -15.85 -26.42 9.30
C THR A 245 -17.26 -25.85 9.09
N LEU A 246 -18.15 -25.98 10.08
CA LEU A 246 -19.50 -25.43 10.01
C LEU A 246 -19.52 -23.91 10.24
N LEU A 247 -18.72 -23.43 11.19
CA LEU A 247 -18.67 -22.01 11.55
C LEU A 247 -17.86 -21.15 10.58
N GLU A 248 -16.84 -21.71 9.94
CA GLU A 248 -15.91 -20.94 9.11
C GLU A 248 -16.59 -20.18 7.96
N PRO A 249 -17.53 -20.75 7.18
CA PRO A 249 -18.23 -20.01 6.14
C PRO A 249 -19.06 -18.84 6.68
N ILE A 250 -19.64 -19.00 7.88
CA ILE A 250 -20.42 -17.96 8.57
C ILE A 250 -19.47 -16.85 9.05
N ALA A 251 -18.36 -17.23 9.72
CA ALA A 251 -17.34 -16.31 10.21
C ALA A 251 -16.77 -15.46 9.07
N ARG A 252 -16.40 -16.10 7.97
CA ARG A 252 -15.89 -15.47 6.76
C ARG A 252 -16.85 -14.41 6.22
N ARG A 253 -18.14 -14.75 6.14
CA ARG A 253 -19.16 -13.81 5.66
C ARG A 253 -19.36 -12.64 6.60
N HIS A 254 -19.48 -12.88 7.90
CA HIS A 254 -19.65 -11.81 8.88
C HIS A 254 -18.43 -10.87 8.88
N ALA A 255 -17.22 -11.42 8.79
CA ALA A 255 -15.99 -10.64 8.66
C ALA A 255 -15.99 -9.81 7.37
N ALA A 256 -16.41 -10.39 6.24
CA ALA A 256 -16.50 -9.68 4.96
C ALA A 256 -17.52 -8.53 4.98
N VAL A 257 -18.70 -8.75 5.56
CA VAL A 257 -19.74 -7.70 5.69
C VAL A 257 -19.26 -6.57 6.59
N ARG A 258 -18.74 -6.88 7.79
CA ARG A 258 -18.21 -5.86 8.70
C ARG A 258 -17.01 -5.14 8.08
N GLY A 259 -16.16 -5.85 7.33
CA GLY A 259 -15.03 -5.29 6.59
C GLY A 259 -15.45 -4.33 5.49
N ALA A 260 -16.42 -4.69 4.65
CA ALA A 260 -16.96 -3.81 3.62
C ALA A 260 -17.61 -2.56 4.24
N ALA A 261 -18.33 -2.69 5.36
CA ALA A 261 -18.89 -1.55 6.07
C ALA A 261 -17.80 -0.62 6.64
N ALA A 262 -16.71 -1.18 7.17
CA ALA A 262 -15.55 -0.41 7.63
C ALA A 262 -14.88 0.37 6.48
N VAL A 263 -14.69 -0.28 5.34
CA VAL A 263 -14.18 0.36 4.11
C VAL A 263 -15.13 1.48 3.65
N ALA A 264 -16.45 1.24 3.68
CA ALA A 264 -17.44 2.25 3.31
C ALA A 264 -17.33 3.50 4.21
N LYS A 265 -17.23 3.32 5.53
CA LYS A 265 -17.03 4.41 6.50
C LYS A 265 -15.71 5.15 6.25
N ALA A 266 -14.63 4.43 5.92
CA ALA A 266 -13.32 5.01 5.62
C ALA A 266 -13.34 5.86 4.33
N VAL A 267 -13.94 5.35 3.25
CA VAL A 267 -14.06 6.09 1.97
C VAL A 267 -14.98 7.30 2.12
N ALA A 268 -16.11 7.17 2.80
CA ALA A 268 -16.99 8.31 3.07
C ALA A 268 -16.31 9.42 3.89
N ARG A 269 -15.34 9.06 4.75
CA ARG A 269 -14.50 10.03 5.46
C ARG A 269 -13.46 10.65 4.53
N PHE A 270 -12.78 9.83 3.75
CA PHE A 270 -11.81 10.29 2.75
C PHE A 270 -12.41 11.36 1.82
N ASP A 271 -13.64 11.13 1.35
CA ASP A 271 -14.39 12.09 0.51
C ASP A 271 -14.63 13.45 1.17
N ARG A 272 -14.61 13.52 2.51
CA ARG A 272 -14.81 14.75 3.29
C ARG A 272 -13.51 15.46 3.66
N LEU A 273 -12.35 14.86 3.39
CA LEU A 273 -11.07 15.52 3.60
C LEU A 273 -10.94 16.76 2.71
N ASP A 274 -10.09 17.69 3.10
CA ASP A 274 -9.76 18.83 2.25
C ASP A 274 -9.01 18.38 0.99
N GLU A 275 -9.05 19.19 -0.06
CA GLU A 275 -8.44 18.84 -1.34
C GLU A 275 -6.93 18.68 -1.25
N ARG A 276 -6.23 19.42 -0.37
CA ARG A 276 -4.77 19.32 -0.22
C ARG A 276 -4.38 17.97 0.39
N GLU A 277 -5.13 17.50 1.38
CA GLU A 277 -4.91 16.23 2.03
C GLU A 277 -5.26 15.06 1.10
N LYS A 278 -6.35 15.16 0.33
CA LYS A 278 -6.67 14.20 -0.72
C LYS A 278 -5.59 14.12 -1.78
N GLU A 279 -5.14 15.27 -2.29
CA GLU A 279 -4.02 15.31 -3.25
C GLU A 279 -2.79 14.61 -2.67
N ARG A 280 -2.42 14.88 -1.42
CA ARG A 280 -1.28 14.23 -0.76
C ARG A 280 -1.44 12.71 -0.63
N LEU A 281 -2.64 12.21 -0.39
CA LEU A 281 -2.93 10.78 -0.28
C LEU A 281 -3.04 10.10 -1.64
N LEU A 282 -3.46 10.80 -2.69
CA LEU A 282 -3.68 10.21 -4.01
C LEU A 282 -2.50 10.39 -4.98
N ALA A 283 -1.64 11.40 -4.76
CA ALA A 283 -0.56 11.77 -5.67
C ALA A 283 0.37 10.59 -5.96
N ALA A 284 0.34 10.12 -7.20
CA ALA A 284 1.36 9.21 -7.71
C ALA A 284 2.63 10.01 -8.07
N THR A 285 3.78 9.35 -8.02
CA THR A 285 5.04 9.91 -8.51
C THR A 285 5.33 9.34 -9.90
N HIS A 286 5.60 10.20 -10.87
CA HIS A 286 6.10 9.83 -12.20
C HIS A 286 7.51 10.38 -12.37
N ALA A 287 8.41 9.64 -13.00
CA ALA A 287 9.80 10.04 -13.13
C ALA A 287 10.40 9.76 -14.50
N VAL A 288 11.16 10.71 -15.02
CA VAL A 288 12.08 10.52 -16.14
C VAL A 288 13.49 10.83 -15.63
N VAL A 289 14.32 9.81 -15.58
CA VAL A 289 15.66 9.84 -15.00
C VAL A 289 16.67 9.55 -16.10
N VAL A 290 17.57 10.49 -16.35
CA VAL A 290 18.48 10.45 -17.50
C VAL A 290 19.91 10.54 -17.01
N GLY A 291 20.75 9.57 -17.41
CA GLY A 291 22.16 9.53 -17.08
C GLY A 291 23.00 9.27 -18.33
N VAL A 292 23.96 10.15 -18.60
CA VAL A 292 24.84 10.01 -19.77
C VAL A 292 26.27 10.20 -19.33
N SER A 293 27.06 9.13 -19.37
CA SER A 293 28.50 9.15 -19.11
C SER A 293 29.32 8.95 -20.39
N ALA A 294 28.76 8.23 -21.37
CA ALA A 294 29.40 7.81 -22.61
C ALA A 294 29.44 8.91 -23.70
N TYR A 295 30.05 10.05 -23.36
CA TYR A 295 30.42 11.08 -24.35
C TYR A 295 31.77 10.75 -25.01
N ALA A 296 32.09 11.43 -26.11
CA ALA A 296 33.42 11.36 -26.72
C ALA A 296 34.55 11.69 -25.72
N GLU A 297 34.33 12.68 -24.86
CA GLU A 297 35.09 12.89 -23.62
C GLU A 297 34.21 12.47 -22.44
N PRO A 298 34.49 11.33 -21.77
CA PRO A 298 33.58 10.75 -20.80
C PRO A 298 33.20 11.70 -19.66
N CYS A 299 31.93 11.65 -19.25
CA CYS A 299 31.42 12.35 -18.07
C CYS A 299 31.28 11.33 -16.93
N ALA A 300 32.34 11.18 -16.12
CA ALA A 300 32.42 10.11 -15.12
C ALA A 300 31.23 10.11 -14.14
N GLY A 301 30.66 8.92 -13.93
CA GLY A 301 29.63 8.65 -12.90
C GLY A 301 28.21 9.13 -13.22
N ALA A 302 27.95 9.79 -14.35
CA ALA A 302 26.64 10.38 -14.64
C ALA A 302 25.51 9.34 -14.88
N ASP A 303 25.83 8.16 -15.37
CA ASP A 303 24.89 7.02 -15.45
C ASP A 303 24.65 6.39 -14.06
N ALA A 304 25.72 6.17 -13.29
CA ALA A 304 25.62 5.69 -11.91
C ALA A 304 24.81 6.66 -11.01
N ASP A 305 24.94 7.97 -11.24
CA ASP A 305 24.15 9.02 -10.59
C ASP A 305 22.65 8.86 -10.86
N ALA A 306 22.28 8.65 -12.13
CA ALA A 306 20.91 8.39 -12.53
C ALA A 306 20.36 7.09 -11.92
N GLU A 307 21.16 6.03 -11.88
CA GLU A 307 20.78 4.77 -11.23
C GLU A 307 20.55 4.96 -9.72
N ALA A 308 21.42 5.67 -9.02
CA ALA A 308 21.27 5.95 -7.59
C ALA A 308 20.01 6.78 -7.30
N PHE A 309 19.72 7.78 -8.13
CA PHE A 309 18.50 8.58 -7.99
C PHE A 309 17.24 7.76 -8.30
N ALA A 310 17.28 6.88 -9.32
CA ALA A 310 16.17 5.97 -9.61
C ALA A 310 15.92 4.97 -8.48
N ALA A 311 16.98 4.42 -7.87
CA ALA A 311 16.90 3.53 -6.71
C ALA A 311 16.30 4.24 -5.47
N LEU A 312 16.64 5.51 -5.26
CA LEU A 312 16.00 6.32 -4.22
C LEU A 312 14.48 6.41 -4.44
N LEU A 313 14.07 6.75 -5.67
CA LEU A 313 12.65 6.87 -5.99
C LEU A 313 11.92 5.54 -5.79
N ALA A 314 12.50 4.42 -6.24
CA ALA A 314 11.97 3.08 -6.03
C ALA A 314 11.89 2.65 -4.54
N GLY A 315 12.55 3.39 -3.64
CA GLY A 315 12.62 3.08 -2.22
C GLY A 315 13.64 1.99 -1.88
N ASP A 316 14.61 1.75 -2.76
CA ASP A 316 15.70 0.79 -2.54
C ASP A 316 16.82 1.39 -1.67
N VAL A 317 16.86 2.73 -1.56
CA VAL A 317 17.73 3.43 -0.62
C VAL A 317 17.10 3.41 0.78
N PRO A 318 17.84 2.97 1.82
CA PRO A 318 17.32 2.92 3.18
C PRO A 318 16.97 4.33 3.69
N ALA A 319 15.90 4.42 4.47
CA ALA A 319 15.57 5.66 5.16
C ALA A 319 16.68 5.99 6.17
N LEU A 320 17.11 7.25 6.16
CA LEU A 320 18.18 7.75 7.01
C LEU A 320 17.62 8.59 8.16
N GLY A 321 18.27 8.52 9.31
CA GLY A 321 18.06 9.44 10.42
C GLY A 321 18.77 10.78 10.21
N PRO A 322 18.54 11.75 11.12
CA PRO A 322 19.23 13.05 11.12
C PRO A 322 20.76 12.97 11.14
N ASP A 323 21.31 11.86 11.65
CA ASP A 323 22.74 11.58 11.73
C ASP A 323 23.31 10.95 10.43
N GLY A 324 22.48 10.75 9.41
CA GLY A 324 22.84 10.14 8.13
C GLY A 324 23.00 8.62 8.19
N ARG A 325 22.62 7.96 9.30
CA ARG A 325 22.68 6.50 9.43
C ARG A 325 21.35 5.86 9.04
N PRO A 326 21.37 4.62 8.47
CA PRO A 326 20.15 3.87 8.23
C PRO A 326 19.34 3.67 9.52
N LEU A 327 18.04 3.91 9.45
CA LEU A 327 17.11 3.61 10.55
C LEU A 327 16.98 2.10 10.75
N ASP A 328 16.94 1.65 12.00
CA ASP A 328 16.66 0.26 12.35
C ASP A 328 15.64 0.26 13.52
N PRO A 329 14.39 -0.20 13.30
CA PRO A 329 13.87 -0.78 12.06
C PRO A 329 13.63 0.27 10.95
N GLN A 330 13.63 -0.20 9.69
CA GLN A 330 13.21 0.63 8.55
C GLN A 330 11.70 0.92 8.62
N PRO A 331 11.26 2.15 8.26
CA PRO A 331 9.84 2.46 8.21
C PRO A 331 9.13 1.60 7.16
N PRO A 332 7.88 1.19 7.42
CA PRO A 332 7.09 0.44 6.45
C PRO A 332 6.89 1.26 5.16
N ARG A 333 6.67 0.58 4.03
CA ARG A 333 6.68 1.21 2.69
C ARG A 333 5.72 2.39 2.59
N GLU A 334 4.54 2.23 3.17
CA GLU A 334 3.48 3.23 3.27
C GLU A 334 3.87 4.51 4.04
N GLU A 335 4.79 4.40 4.99
CA GLU A 335 5.30 5.51 5.82
C GLU A 335 6.60 6.10 5.25
N ARG A 336 7.11 5.54 4.15
CA ARG A 336 8.31 6.06 3.51
C ARG A 336 8.10 7.47 3.00
N ARG A 337 9.23 8.18 2.98
CA ARG A 337 9.34 9.61 2.66
C ARG A 337 8.85 9.92 1.24
N TRP A 338 8.96 8.97 0.32
CA TRP A 338 8.58 9.07 -1.08
C TRP A 338 7.56 8.00 -1.43
N ALA A 339 6.49 8.39 -2.14
CA ALA A 339 5.61 7.43 -2.77
C ALA A 339 6.39 6.72 -3.90
N PRO A 340 6.31 5.37 -3.99
CA PRO A 340 7.01 4.64 -5.04
C PRO A 340 6.53 5.12 -6.42
N PRO A 341 7.44 5.39 -7.36
CA PRO A 341 7.08 5.93 -8.65
C PRO A 341 6.38 4.88 -9.48
N LYS A 342 5.28 5.28 -10.13
CA LYS A 342 4.43 4.38 -10.91
C LYS A 342 4.81 4.33 -12.40
N ASN A 343 5.47 5.36 -12.91
CA ASN A 343 6.05 5.37 -14.25
C ASN A 343 7.46 5.96 -14.17
N VAL A 344 8.48 5.09 -14.11
CA VAL A 344 9.89 5.48 -14.18
C VAL A 344 10.45 5.15 -15.56
N ALA A 345 10.97 6.14 -16.26
CA ALA A 345 11.84 5.93 -17.41
C ALA A 345 13.28 6.22 -16.98
N LEU A 346 14.08 5.16 -16.78
CA LEU A 346 15.53 5.28 -16.63
C LEU A 346 16.17 5.16 -18.02
N LEU A 347 16.75 6.25 -18.50
CA LEU A 347 17.38 6.33 -19.82
C LEU A 347 18.88 6.55 -19.64
N LEU A 348 19.68 5.53 -20.00
CA LEU A 348 21.13 5.56 -19.83
C LEU A 348 21.86 5.62 -21.17
N ASN A 349 22.88 6.47 -21.25
CA ASN A 349 23.85 6.50 -22.35
C ASN A 349 23.18 6.49 -23.74
N GLY A 350 23.40 5.44 -24.54
CA GLY A 350 22.83 5.32 -25.89
C GLY A 350 21.30 5.28 -25.95
N GLN A 351 20.61 5.00 -24.83
CA GLN A 351 19.15 5.07 -24.73
C GLN A 351 18.65 6.49 -24.42
N ALA A 352 19.49 7.33 -23.84
CA ALA A 352 19.17 8.69 -23.41
C ALA A 352 19.17 9.67 -24.59
N ARG A 353 18.51 9.32 -25.70
CA ARG A 353 18.35 10.18 -26.88
C ARG A 353 17.34 11.29 -26.63
N CYS A 354 17.49 12.42 -27.31
CA CYS A 354 16.55 13.55 -27.19
C CYS A 354 15.10 13.10 -27.47
N ALA A 355 14.88 12.31 -28.54
CA ALA A 355 13.58 11.75 -28.88
C ALA A 355 13.02 10.85 -27.76
N ASN A 356 13.84 9.96 -27.19
CA ASN A 356 13.41 9.03 -26.15
C ASN A 356 13.06 9.75 -24.85
N VAL A 357 13.77 10.83 -24.51
CA VAL A 357 13.48 11.67 -23.33
C VAL A 357 12.11 12.35 -23.51
N LEU A 358 11.85 12.93 -24.69
CA LEU A 358 10.57 13.58 -24.98
C LEU A 358 9.42 12.57 -25.02
N GLU A 359 9.61 11.41 -25.66
CA GLU A 359 8.63 10.32 -25.68
C GLU A 359 8.33 9.80 -24.27
N ALA A 360 9.33 9.70 -23.39
CA ALA A 360 9.10 9.32 -22.00
C ALA A 360 8.22 10.34 -21.27
N LEU A 361 8.45 11.64 -21.47
CA LEU A 361 7.60 12.71 -20.92
C LEU A 361 6.18 12.68 -21.49
N GLU A 362 6.01 12.37 -22.77
CA GLU A 362 4.70 12.19 -23.39
C GLU A 362 3.93 11.00 -22.79
N ARG A 363 4.61 9.88 -22.54
CA ARG A 363 4.02 8.73 -21.83
C ARG A 363 3.57 9.09 -20.41
N VAL A 364 4.38 9.90 -19.69
CA VAL A 364 4.00 10.43 -18.37
C VAL A 364 2.78 11.35 -18.50
N ALA A 365 2.77 12.26 -19.47
CA ALA A 365 1.65 13.18 -19.70
C ALA A 365 0.33 12.46 -20.00
N ALA A 366 0.38 11.31 -20.68
CA ALA A 366 -0.80 10.51 -21.00
C ALA A 366 -1.44 9.81 -19.78
N ARG A 367 -0.70 9.64 -18.69
CA ARG A 367 -1.14 8.88 -17.50
C ARG A 367 -1.33 9.74 -16.25
N ALA A 368 -0.51 10.79 -16.10
CA ALA A 368 -0.50 11.60 -14.90
C ALA A 368 -1.78 12.40 -14.70
N GLN A 369 -2.20 12.53 -13.44
CA GLN A 369 -3.35 13.32 -13.00
C GLN A 369 -2.89 14.65 -12.38
N PRO A 370 -3.77 15.66 -12.24
CA PRO A 370 -3.38 16.97 -11.70
C PRO A 370 -2.75 16.96 -10.30
N GLN A 371 -3.19 16.03 -9.44
CA GLN A 371 -2.67 15.84 -8.09
C GLN A 371 -1.28 15.18 -8.03
N ASP A 372 -0.86 14.53 -9.12
CA ASP A 372 0.38 13.77 -9.15
C ASP A 372 1.62 14.68 -9.12
N GLN A 373 2.77 14.04 -8.90
CA GLN A 373 4.08 14.66 -9.00
C GLN A 373 4.84 14.12 -10.21
N VAL A 374 5.48 15.02 -10.96
CA VAL A 374 6.46 14.65 -11.99
C VAL A 374 7.87 15.02 -11.54
N VAL A 375 8.78 14.06 -11.69
CA VAL A 375 10.21 14.20 -11.40
C VAL A 375 10.98 14.09 -12.71
N PHE A 376 11.79 15.10 -13.01
CA PHE A 376 12.76 15.05 -14.10
C PHE A 376 14.16 15.16 -13.53
N TYR A 377 15.00 14.18 -13.80
CA TYR A 377 16.38 14.16 -13.35
C TYR A 377 17.32 13.98 -14.54
N PHE A 378 18.38 14.79 -14.62
CA PHE A 378 19.43 14.65 -15.62
C PHE A 378 20.81 14.78 -14.98
N ALA A 379 21.66 13.78 -15.22
CA ALA A 379 23.09 13.83 -14.97
C ALA A 379 23.87 13.65 -16.28
N GLY A 380 24.81 14.56 -16.54
CA GLY A 380 25.59 14.57 -17.77
C GLY A 380 26.14 15.96 -18.10
N ARG A 381 26.31 16.24 -19.41
CA ARG A 381 26.84 17.52 -19.90
C ARG A 381 25.72 18.49 -20.26
N GLY A 382 25.80 19.71 -19.74
CA GLY A 382 25.00 20.84 -20.21
C GLY A 382 25.74 21.61 -21.31
N LEU A 383 24.98 22.34 -22.13
CA LEU A 383 25.49 23.18 -23.20
C LEU A 383 24.92 24.60 -23.05
N ARG A 384 25.80 25.60 -23.03
CA ARG A 384 25.42 27.00 -23.29
C ARG A 384 25.84 27.39 -24.70
N ARG A 385 24.85 27.60 -25.55
CA ARG A 385 25.03 28.05 -26.93
C ARG A 385 25.52 29.50 -26.98
N SER A 386 26.06 29.90 -28.12
CA SER A 386 26.56 31.26 -28.37
C SER A 386 25.46 32.33 -28.32
N ASP A 387 24.23 31.96 -28.61
CA ASP A 387 23.03 32.81 -28.48
C ASP A 387 22.51 32.90 -27.03
N GLY A 388 23.17 32.22 -26.08
CA GLY A 388 22.79 32.18 -24.67
C GLY A 388 21.78 31.10 -24.32
N ALA A 389 21.24 30.36 -25.28
CA ALA A 389 20.30 29.27 -25.01
C ALA A 389 21.00 28.12 -24.27
N LEU A 390 20.31 27.54 -23.29
CA LEU A 390 20.79 26.37 -22.57
C LEU A 390 20.13 25.09 -23.05
N ALA A 391 20.94 24.04 -23.08
CA ALA A 391 20.52 22.72 -23.49
C ALA A 391 21.20 21.65 -22.63
N LEU A 392 20.60 20.48 -22.57
CA LEU A 392 21.25 19.26 -22.10
C LEU A 392 21.77 18.50 -23.33
N LEU A 393 22.83 17.70 -23.15
CA LEU A 393 23.41 16.87 -24.21
C LEU A 393 23.03 15.39 -24.04
N PRO A 394 21.82 14.98 -24.46
CA PRO A 394 21.45 13.57 -24.54
C PRO A 394 22.33 12.80 -25.54
N GLY A 395 22.30 11.47 -25.47
CA GLY A 395 22.86 10.58 -26.50
C GLY A 395 24.38 10.67 -26.70
N GLY A 396 25.14 11.13 -25.70
CA GLY A 396 26.60 11.22 -25.77
C GLY A 396 27.15 12.43 -26.53
N GLY A 397 26.32 13.43 -26.83
CA GLY A 397 26.74 14.71 -27.43
C GLY A 397 26.83 14.74 -28.96
N ASP A 398 26.70 13.59 -29.62
CA ASP A 398 26.66 13.49 -31.09
C ASP A 398 25.26 13.73 -31.68
N GLU A 399 24.24 13.80 -30.82
CA GLU A 399 22.84 14.03 -31.19
C GLU A 399 22.40 15.49 -30.99
N GLN A 400 21.18 15.79 -31.43
CA GLN A 400 20.56 17.10 -31.21
C GLN A 400 20.47 17.42 -29.70
N PRO A 401 21.01 18.57 -29.25
CA PRO A 401 20.85 19.03 -27.87
C PRO A 401 19.36 19.21 -27.51
N LEU A 402 19.01 18.85 -26.28
CA LEU A 402 17.67 19.10 -25.75
C LEU A 402 17.64 20.49 -25.12
N LEU A 403 17.03 21.47 -25.80
CA LEU A 403 16.89 22.82 -25.26
C LEU A 403 16.06 22.78 -23.97
N LEU A 404 16.46 23.56 -22.96
CA LEU A 404 15.68 23.67 -21.72
C LEU A 404 14.29 24.25 -21.96
N SER A 405 14.11 25.07 -23.00
CA SER A 405 12.79 25.57 -23.43
C SER A 405 11.87 24.46 -23.92
N ASP A 406 12.42 23.49 -24.66
CA ASP A 406 11.67 22.37 -25.22
C ASP A 406 11.33 21.36 -24.12
N LEU A 407 12.29 21.09 -23.23
CA LEU A 407 12.05 20.29 -22.02
C LEU A 407 10.96 20.92 -21.14
N ALA A 408 11.04 22.24 -20.89
CA ALA A 408 10.01 22.94 -20.13
C ALA A 408 8.65 22.86 -20.83
N ALA A 409 8.60 23.06 -22.15
CA ALA A 409 7.35 22.92 -22.92
C ALA A 409 6.76 21.51 -22.85
N ALA A 410 7.60 20.46 -22.83
CA ALA A 410 7.17 19.08 -22.62
C ALA A 410 6.62 18.87 -21.19
N LEU A 411 7.34 19.35 -20.17
CA LEU A 411 6.88 19.26 -18.77
C LEU A 411 5.57 20.00 -18.51
N ARG A 412 5.33 21.14 -19.16
CA ARG A 412 4.04 21.87 -19.07
C ARG A 412 2.85 21.10 -19.65
N ARG A 413 3.09 20.13 -20.54
CA ARG A 413 2.03 19.25 -21.06
C ARG A 413 1.65 18.15 -20.08
N VAL A 414 2.49 17.87 -19.07
CA VAL A 414 2.16 16.90 -18.02
C VAL A 414 1.11 17.52 -17.09
N PRO A 415 -0.05 16.87 -16.86
CA PRO A 415 -1.10 17.41 -15.99
C PRO A 415 -0.66 17.64 -14.54
N ALA A 416 0.30 16.86 -14.05
CA ALA A 416 0.88 16.93 -12.71
C ALA A 416 1.38 18.36 -12.39
N ARG A 417 0.80 18.94 -11.33
CA ARG A 417 1.12 20.32 -10.92
C ARG A 417 2.26 20.41 -9.91
N ARG A 418 2.69 19.28 -9.35
CA ARG A 418 3.88 19.21 -8.49
C ARG A 418 5.09 18.79 -9.32
N ARG A 419 6.18 19.58 -9.29
CA ARG A 419 7.36 19.33 -10.13
C ARG A 419 8.65 19.33 -9.32
N LEU A 420 9.46 18.29 -9.50
CA LEU A 420 10.85 18.28 -9.09
C LEU A 420 11.72 18.14 -10.33
N VAL A 421 12.50 19.17 -10.64
CA VAL A 421 13.43 19.16 -11.77
C VAL A 421 14.85 19.24 -11.21
N VAL A 422 15.72 18.33 -11.62
CA VAL A 422 17.10 18.23 -11.11
C VAL A 422 18.07 18.16 -12.28
N PHE A 423 19.04 19.07 -12.30
CA PHE A 423 20.15 19.08 -13.24
C PHE A 423 21.48 18.93 -12.50
N ASP A 424 22.07 17.74 -12.56
CA ASP A 424 23.47 17.48 -12.19
C ASP A 424 24.37 17.61 -13.43
N ALA A 425 24.38 18.83 -13.97
CA ALA A 425 25.10 19.23 -15.17
C ALA A 425 25.59 20.68 -15.02
N ASP A 426 26.64 21.04 -15.75
CA ASP A 426 27.13 22.42 -15.86
C ASP A 426 26.85 22.99 -17.26
N PHE A 427 26.64 24.30 -17.34
CA PHE A 427 26.43 25.03 -18.59
C PHE A 427 27.61 25.96 -18.92
N GLN A 428 28.67 25.91 -18.12
CA GLN A 428 29.97 26.51 -18.40
C GLN A 428 30.94 25.44 -18.91
N ALA A 429 32.11 25.85 -19.40
CA ALA A 429 33.19 24.90 -19.69
C ALA A 429 33.64 24.19 -18.39
N GLY A 430 33.64 22.86 -18.41
CA GLY A 430 34.11 22.02 -17.31
C GLY A 430 33.77 20.54 -17.52
N ALA A 431 34.02 19.73 -16.51
CA ALA A 431 33.77 18.27 -16.49
C ALA A 431 32.38 17.88 -17.03
N ARG A 432 31.37 18.63 -16.58
CA ARG A 432 29.95 18.40 -16.88
C ARG A 432 29.34 19.49 -17.76
N GLY A 433 30.14 20.25 -18.51
CA GLY A 433 29.60 21.36 -19.30
C GLY A 433 30.41 21.81 -20.50
N VAL A 434 29.68 22.27 -21.51
CA VAL A 434 30.19 22.83 -22.76
C VAL A 434 29.69 24.27 -22.88
N GLY A 435 30.59 25.24 -22.92
CA GLY A 435 30.19 26.64 -23.05
C GLY A 435 31.32 27.62 -22.74
N PRO A 436 31.03 28.93 -22.70
CA PRO A 436 31.99 29.92 -22.24
C PRO A 436 32.41 29.66 -20.78
N ARG A 437 33.66 30.00 -20.44
CA ARG A 437 34.18 29.95 -19.06
C ARG A 437 33.62 31.05 -18.15
N SER A 438 32.92 32.04 -18.71
CA SER A 438 32.28 33.09 -17.92
C SER A 438 31.11 32.50 -17.13
N GLY A 439 30.87 33.03 -15.92
CA GLY A 439 29.72 32.63 -15.11
C GLY A 439 28.37 32.78 -15.85
N PRO A 440 27.29 32.18 -15.33
CA PRO A 440 25.95 32.42 -15.86
C PRO A 440 25.60 33.92 -15.79
N PRO A 441 24.81 34.45 -16.73
CA PRO A 441 24.36 35.83 -16.68
C PRO A 441 23.56 36.11 -15.40
N ALA A 442 23.60 37.36 -14.93
CA ALA A 442 22.82 37.80 -13.77
C ALA A 442 21.32 37.52 -14.00
N GLY A 443 20.62 37.00 -12.99
CA GLY A 443 19.19 36.64 -13.09
C GLY A 443 18.89 35.29 -13.74
N TRP A 444 19.90 34.57 -14.24
CA TRP A 444 19.72 33.24 -14.84
C TRP A 444 18.97 32.23 -13.94
N PRO A 445 19.28 32.11 -12.62
CA PRO A 445 18.54 31.20 -11.74
C PRO A 445 17.03 31.50 -11.70
N GLU A 446 16.67 32.78 -11.66
CA GLU A 446 15.28 33.20 -11.61
C GLU A 446 14.55 32.91 -12.93
N ALA A 447 15.22 33.15 -14.06
CA ALA A 447 14.68 32.79 -15.38
C ALA A 447 14.44 31.27 -15.51
N LEU A 448 15.31 30.45 -14.93
CA LEU A 448 15.10 29.00 -14.88
C LEU A 448 13.93 28.60 -13.97
N ARG A 449 13.81 29.23 -12.80
CA ARG A 449 12.69 29.03 -11.88
C ARG A 449 11.36 29.32 -12.59
N GLU A 450 11.27 30.47 -13.25
CA GLU A 450 10.10 30.85 -14.05
C GLU A 450 9.85 29.86 -15.20
N LEU A 451 10.90 29.44 -15.92
CA LEU A 451 10.76 28.55 -17.05
C LEU A 451 10.12 27.19 -16.66
N PHE A 452 10.53 26.61 -15.53
CA PHE A 452 10.09 25.27 -15.11
C PHE A 452 8.90 25.26 -14.15
N LEU A 453 8.72 26.31 -13.35
CA LEU A 453 7.77 26.30 -12.23
C LEU A 453 6.64 27.34 -12.35
N ALA A 454 6.62 28.22 -13.36
CA ALA A 454 5.60 29.28 -13.44
C ALA A 454 4.15 28.80 -13.42
N ASP A 455 3.88 27.61 -13.97
CA ASP A 455 2.55 26.98 -14.02
C ASP A 455 2.38 25.79 -13.05
N ALA A 456 3.40 25.52 -12.22
CA ALA A 456 3.32 24.52 -11.17
C ALA A 456 2.59 25.08 -9.93
N SER A 457 1.84 24.22 -9.22
CA SER A 457 1.21 24.59 -7.94
C SER A 457 2.18 24.45 -6.77
N ALA A 458 3.19 23.58 -6.93
CA ALA A 458 4.20 23.22 -5.96
C ALA A 458 5.44 22.73 -6.70
N GLY A 459 6.64 22.94 -6.17
CA GLY A 459 7.81 22.34 -6.78
C GLY A 459 9.13 23.04 -6.55
N ALA A 460 10.18 22.35 -6.95
CA ALA A 460 11.55 22.86 -6.91
C ALA A 460 12.33 22.49 -8.17
N LEU A 461 13.25 23.38 -8.50
CA LEU A 461 14.30 23.17 -9.47
C LEU A 461 15.63 23.15 -8.70
N VAL A 462 16.38 22.05 -8.81
CA VAL A 462 17.72 21.91 -8.26
C VAL A 462 18.71 21.90 -9.41
N VAL A 463 19.68 22.81 -9.37
CA VAL A 463 20.72 22.91 -10.40
C VAL A 463 22.08 22.90 -9.73
N ALA A 464 22.95 22.00 -10.16
CA ALA A 464 24.37 22.09 -9.88
C ALA A 464 24.93 23.32 -10.61
N THR A 465 25.42 24.32 -9.89
CA THR A 465 26.23 25.37 -10.51
C THR A 465 27.67 25.21 -10.05
N SER A 466 28.59 24.98 -10.98
CA SER A 466 30.01 24.91 -10.67
C SER A 466 30.75 26.11 -11.25
N LEU A 467 31.81 26.53 -10.56
CA LEU A 467 32.94 27.19 -11.18
C LEU A 467 34.02 26.11 -11.32
N ALA A 468 33.89 25.25 -12.33
CA ALA A 468 34.85 24.22 -12.70
C ALA A 468 35.28 23.29 -11.56
N ALA A 469 34.39 22.46 -11.01
CA ALA A 469 34.85 21.34 -10.17
C ALA A 469 35.74 20.38 -11.00
N ASP A 470 36.86 19.94 -10.45
CA ASP A 470 37.80 19.05 -11.13
C ASP A 470 37.25 17.60 -11.20
N GLU A 471 37.50 16.91 -12.32
CA GLU A 471 36.99 15.55 -12.61
C GLU A 471 37.47 14.49 -11.61
N GLU A 472 38.69 14.65 -11.07
CA GLU A 472 39.32 13.69 -10.15
C GLU A 472 38.55 13.53 -8.83
N ALA A 473 38.00 14.61 -8.28
CA ALA A 473 37.22 14.54 -7.04
C ALA A 473 35.83 13.91 -7.21
N GLN A 474 35.29 13.91 -8.42
CA GLN A 474 34.02 13.23 -8.75
C GLN A 474 34.24 11.73 -9.00
N ALA A 475 35.41 11.33 -9.52
CA ALA A 475 35.74 9.94 -9.81
C ALA A 475 35.90 9.09 -8.54
N ASP A 476 36.54 9.61 -7.48
CA ASP A 476 36.76 8.89 -6.22
C ASP A 476 35.47 8.61 -5.43
N ALA A 477 34.40 9.39 -5.67
CA ALA A 477 33.13 9.25 -4.97
C ALA A 477 32.16 8.25 -5.62
N GLY A 478 32.43 7.78 -6.84
CA GLY A 478 31.52 6.95 -7.65
C GLY A 478 30.26 7.66 -8.16
N HIS A 479 30.01 8.89 -7.68
CA HIS A 479 28.84 9.72 -7.96
C HIS A 479 29.21 11.21 -8.03
N GLY A 480 28.43 11.99 -8.78
CA GLY A 480 28.43 13.44 -8.71
C GLY A 480 28.09 13.94 -7.29
N LEU A 481 28.81 14.96 -6.82
CA LEU A 481 28.66 15.48 -5.45
C LEU A 481 27.23 15.97 -5.15
N LEU A 482 26.57 16.61 -6.12
CA LEU A 482 25.17 17.00 -5.98
C LEU A 482 24.30 15.75 -5.78
N THR A 483 24.42 14.77 -6.68
CA THR A 483 23.58 13.56 -6.62
C THR A 483 23.76 12.79 -5.33
N ARG A 484 24.99 12.59 -4.87
CA ARG A 484 25.28 11.93 -3.59
C ARG A 484 24.51 12.56 -2.43
N TYR A 485 24.68 13.86 -2.22
CA TYR A 485 24.05 14.55 -1.08
C TYR A 485 22.57 14.81 -1.30
N LEU A 486 22.10 14.90 -2.53
CA LEU A 486 20.67 14.92 -2.84
C LEU A 486 20.02 13.61 -2.44
N VAL A 487 20.62 12.46 -2.78
CA VAL A 487 20.10 11.14 -2.39
C VAL A 487 20.11 10.99 -0.86
N GLU A 488 21.21 11.32 -0.19
CA GLU A 488 21.32 11.26 1.28
C GLU A 488 20.28 12.19 1.97
N GLY A 489 20.14 13.43 1.47
CA GLY A 489 19.21 14.41 2.00
C GLY A 489 17.75 13.99 1.85
N LEU A 490 17.36 13.55 0.65
CA LEU A 490 16.01 13.06 0.36
C LEU A 490 15.69 11.75 1.09
N ALA A 491 16.68 10.90 1.36
CA ALA A 491 16.51 9.69 2.17
C ALA A 491 16.24 9.98 3.65
N GLY A 492 16.54 11.20 4.11
CA GLY A 492 16.14 11.69 5.44
C GLY A 492 17.21 12.50 6.16
N ALA A 493 18.47 12.49 5.71
CA ALA A 493 19.56 13.16 6.42
C ALA A 493 19.43 14.69 6.47
N ALA A 494 18.62 15.28 5.59
CA ALA A 494 18.33 16.71 5.60
C ALA A 494 17.25 17.11 6.63
N ASP A 495 16.44 16.17 7.12
CA ASP A 495 15.35 16.38 8.08
C ASP A 495 15.87 16.37 9.53
N ALA A 496 16.65 17.40 9.88
CA ALA A 496 17.45 17.42 11.11
C ALA A 496 16.63 17.44 12.41
N ASP A 497 15.44 18.02 12.39
CA ASP A 497 14.53 18.12 13.52
C ASP A 497 13.42 17.04 13.51
N ALA A 498 13.44 16.14 12.52
CA ALA A 498 12.47 15.07 12.32
C ALA A 498 11.02 15.56 12.23
N ASP A 499 10.82 16.81 11.82
CA ASP A 499 9.49 17.41 11.71
C ASP A 499 8.88 17.21 10.31
N GLY A 500 9.70 16.82 9.33
CA GLY A 500 9.30 16.54 7.96
C GLY A 500 10.05 17.42 6.97
N LEU A 501 10.89 16.78 6.15
CA LEU A 501 11.75 17.43 5.14
C LEU A 501 11.06 18.55 4.35
N SER A 502 11.56 19.78 4.47
CA SER A 502 11.18 20.90 3.62
C SER A 502 12.19 21.18 2.51
N TYR A 503 11.80 21.99 1.52
CA TYR A 503 12.75 22.50 0.53
C TYR A 503 13.86 23.36 1.15
N ALA A 504 13.58 24.07 2.26
CA ALA A 504 14.56 24.87 2.96
C ALA A 504 15.59 23.98 3.69
N ASP A 505 15.15 22.88 4.28
CA ASP A 505 16.05 21.89 4.89
C ASP A 505 16.96 21.24 3.86
N LEU A 506 16.39 20.86 2.72
CA LEU A 506 17.15 20.29 1.62
C LEU A 506 18.16 21.31 1.06
N ASP A 507 17.78 22.56 0.83
CA ASP A 507 18.71 23.59 0.36
C ASP A 507 19.85 23.80 1.36
N ARG A 508 19.53 24.00 2.64
CA ARG A 508 20.53 24.14 3.72
C ARG A 508 21.49 22.95 3.74
N TYR A 509 20.97 21.73 3.72
CA TYR A 509 21.77 20.51 3.72
C TYR A 509 22.67 20.40 2.49
N LEU A 510 22.15 20.70 1.30
CA LEU A 510 22.93 20.69 0.06
C LEU A 510 24.02 21.77 0.06
N GLN A 511 23.71 23.00 0.50
CA GLN A 511 24.72 24.05 0.65
C GLN A 511 25.82 23.60 1.61
N GLU A 512 25.46 23.10 2.79
CA GLU A 512 26.43 22.68 3.80
C GLU A 512 27.30 21.52 3.31
N ARG A 513 26.71 20.46 2.74
CA ARG A 513 27.47 19.26 2.37
C ARG A 513 28.24 19.42 1.06
N VAL A 514 27.60 19.96 0.01
CA VAL A 514 28.23 20.08 -1.31
C VAL A 514 29.32 21.15 -1.29
N VAL A 515 29.08 22.32 -0.68
CA VAL A 515 30.08 23.39 -0.63
C VAL A 515 31.26 22.99 0.25
N ASN A 516 31.01 22.48 1.47
CA ASN A 516 32.11 22.08 2.36
C ASN A 516 32.97 20.97 1.75
N TYR A 517 32.35 19.94 1.13
CA TYR A 517 33.12 18.88 0.50
C TYR A 517 33.91 19.39 -0.70
N SER A 518 33.30 20.20 -1.58
CA SER A 518 33.99 20.71 -2.77
C SER A 518 35.10 21.72 -2.44
N GLU A 519 34.95 22.53 -1.39
CA GLU A 519 36.03 23.42 -0.92
C GLU A 519 37.21 22.65 -0.33
N VAL A 520 36.95 21.57 0.43
CA VAL A 520 38.01 20.77 1.08
C VAL A 520 38.68 19.81 0.11
N ALA A 521 37.92 19.18 -0.78
CA ALA A 521 38.41 18.08 -1.63
C ALA A 521 38.78 18.51 -3.06
N CYS A 522 38.18 19.58 -3.60
CA CYS A 522 38.30 19.94 -5.02
C CYS A 522 38.99 21.31 -5.24
N GLU A 523 39.33 22.05 -4.19
CA GLU A 523 39.87 23.43 -4.22
C GLU A 523 39.00 24.46 -4.99
N ARG A 524 37.82 24.06 -5.48
CA ARG A 524 36.85 24.87 -6.21
C ARG A 524 35.43 24.52 -5.78
N PRO A 525 34.67 25.46 -5.20
CA PRO A 525 33.35 25.17 -4.67
C PRO A 525 32.35 24.88 -5.79
N GLN A 526 31.64 23.75 -5.68
CA GLN A 526 30.37 23.55 -6.34
C GLN A 526 29.27 24.16 -5.45
N ARG A 527 28.43 25.01 -6.03
CA ARG A 527 27.32 25.65 -5.32
C ARG A 527 26.00 25.13 -5.90
N PRO A 528 25.31 24.22 -5.21
CA PRO A 528 23.97 23.83 -5.63
C PRO A 528 23.05 25.06 -5.56
N ARG A 529 22.03 25.10 -6.40
CA ARG A 529 20.96 26.09 -6.32
C ARG A 529 19.64 25.35 -6.27
N LEU A 530 18.94 25.44 -5.15
CA LEU A 530 17.55 25.01 -5.03
C LEU A 530 16.64 26.24 -5.18
N LEU A 531 15.75 26.17 -6.15
CA LEU A 531 14.79 27.24 -6.48
C LEU A 531 13.39 26.64 -6.33
N SER A 532 12.68 27.02 -5.26
CA SER A 532 11.32 26.52 -4.99
C SER A 532 10.25 27.60 -5.18
N LEU A 533 8.99 27.19 -5.25
CA LEU A 533 7.84 28.10 -5.28
C LEU A 533 7.49 28.69 -3.91
N GLY A 534 8.05 28.17 -2.82
CA GLY A 534 7.91 28.72 -1.47
C GLY A 534 8.89 28.11 -0.45
N PRO A 535 9.40 28.90 0.51
CA PRO A 535 10.38 28.43 1.51
C PRO A 535 9.79 27.53 2.60
N GLY A 536 8.46 27.46 2.74
CA GLY A 536 7.78 26.63 3.74
C GLY A 536 7.05 25.40 3.18
N GLU A 537 7.21 25.12 1.89
CA GLU A 537 6.59 23.97 1.26
C GLU A 537 7.36 22.70 1.64
N ARG A 538 6.64 21.76 2.28
CA ARG A 538 7.20 20.47 2.70
C ARG A 538 7.27 19.54 1.50
N LEU A 539 8.35 18.76 1.42
CA LEU A 539 8.46 17.62 0.52
C LEU A 539 7.59 16.43 1.00
N ARG A 540 6.92 16.58 2.15
CA ARG A 540 6.00 15.62 2.79
C ARG A 540 4.63 16.21 3.11
#